data_AF-A0A930J1Q4-F1
#
_entry.id   AF-A0A930J1Q4-F1
#
_cell.length_a   1.000
_cell.length_b   1.000
_cell.length_c   1.000
_cell.angle_alpha   90.00
_cell.angle_beta   90.00
_cell.angle_gamma   90.00
#
_symmetry.space_group_name_H-M   'P 1'
#
loop_
_entity.id
_entity.type
_entity.pdbx_description
1 polymer ?
#
loop_
_entity_poly.entity_id
_entity_poly.type
_entity_poly.pdbx_seq_one_letter_code
_entity_poly.pdbx_strand_id
1 'polypeptide(L)' 'MSSFRATLELGGKEYDVLYSNYEFSRTTDKKGQPASSISGGRISVTIESTDDTSTIEAMLNSQFKPVEGK' A
#
# COMPACT_ATOMS: atom_id res chain seq x y z
N MET A 1 -9.25 17.39 17.58
CA MET A 1 -8.54 16.14 17.27
C MET A 1 -8.57 15.98 15.76
N SER A 2 -7.43 16.06 15.08
CA SER A 2 -7.38 15.89 13.62
C SER A 2 -7.57 14.40 13.31
N SER A 3 -8.66 14.05 12.63
CA SER A 3 -8.89 12.69 12.16
C SER A 3 -8.16 12.51 10.84
N PHE A 4 -7.30 11.49 10.74
CA PHE A 4 -6.79 11.02 9.47
C PHE A 4 -7.98 10.49 8.65
N ARG A 5 -8.08 10.92 7.39
CA ARG A 5 -9.05 10.40 6.43
C ARG A 5 -8.31 10.12 5.14
N ALA A 6 -8.32 8.87 4.72
CA ALA A 6 -7.77 8.42 3.46
C ALA A 6 -8.70 7.39 2.84
N THR A 7 -8.78 7.42 1.52
CA THR A 7 -9.54 6.45 0.72
C THR A 7 -8.57 5.75 -0.21
N LEU A 8 -8.83 4.48 -0.49
CA LEU A 8 -8.11 3.67 -1.47
C LEU A 8 -9.08 3.30 -2.59
N GLU A 9 -8.74 3.64 -3.83
CA GLU A 9 -9.47 3.13 -4.98
C GLU A 9 -8.80 1.85 -5.48
N LEU A 10 -9.55 0.76 -5.62
CA LEU A 10 -9.02 -0.51 -6.12
C LEU A 10 -10.07 -1.17 -7.03
N GLY A 11 -9.74 -1.34 -8.32
CA GLY A 11 -10.67 -1.89 -9.30
C GLY A 11 -11.94 -1.05 -9.49
N GLY A 12 -11.86 0.26 -9.34
CA GLY A 12 -12.98 1.20 -9.46
C GLY A 12 -13.90 1.29 -8.25
N LYS A 13 -13.52 0.68 -7.11
CA LYS A 13 -14.24 0.78 -5.83
C LYS A 13 -13.42 1.55 -4.82
N GLU A 14 -14.08 2.38 -4.03
CA GLU A 14 -13.46 3.15 -2.95
C GLU A 14 -13.61 2.43 -1.61
N TYR A 15 -12.53 2.43 -0.83
CA TYR A 15 -12.46 1.85 0.51
C TYR A 15 -11.92 2.88 1.50
N ASP A 16 -12.51 2.96 2.69
CA ASP A 16 -11.97 3.78 3.77
C ASP A 16 -10.74 3.11 4.38
N VAL A 17 -9.65 3.88 4.50
CA VAL A 17 -8.36 3.41 5.01
C VAL A 17 -8.26 3.71 6.50
N LEU A 18 -8.15 2.64 7.29
CA LEU A 18 -7.93 2.69 8.73
C LEU A 18 -6.45 2.92 9.06
N TYR A 19 -5.56 2.35 8.25
CA TYR A 19 -4.11 2.46 8.43
C TYR A 19 -3.38 2.30 7.10
N SER A 20 -2.31 3.07 6.90
CA SER A 20 -1.42 2.95 5.75
C SER A 20 0.02 3.08 6.19
N ASN A 21 0.88 2.21 5.65
CA ASN A 21 2.31 2.24 5.84
C ASN A 21 3.04 1.97 4.53
N TYR A 22 4.05 2.77 4.24
CA TYR A 22 4.95 2.59 3.11
C TYR A 22 6.36 2.93 3.56
N GLU A 23 7.33 2.14 3.09
CA GLU A 23 8.72 2.28 3.50
C GLU A 23 9.66 2.26 2.29
N PHE A 24 10.64 3.14 2.34
CA PHE A 24 11.78 3.17 1.43
C PHE A 24 13.06 3.22 2.25
N SER A 25 14.05 2.43 1.86
CA SER A 25 15.32 2.32 2.54
C SER A 25 16.47 2.37 1.55
N ARG A 26 17.65 2.78 2.03
CA ARG A 26 18.91 2.69 1.30
C ARG A 26 20.05 2.52 2.28
N THR A 27 21.12 1.86 1.86
CA THR A 27 22.29 1.63 2.72
C THR A 27 23.17 2.87 2.80
N THR A 28 23.81 3.08 3.95
CA THR A 28 24.80 4.12 4.17
C THR A 28 26.20 3.53 4.36
N ASP A 29 27.23 4.26 3.97
CA ASP A 29 28.62 3.92 4.23
C ASP A 29 29.04 4.23 5.69
N LYS A 30 30.32 3.98 6.02
CA LYS A 30 30.88 4.24 7.37
C LYS A 30 30.83 5.71 7.81
N LYS A 31 30.61 6.65 6.89
CA LYS A 31 30.49 8.09 7.14
C LYS A 31 29.02 8.54 7.15
N GLY A 32 28.08 7.62 7.00
CA GLY A 32 26.65 7.92 6.88
C GLY A 32 26.23 8.41 5.50
N GLN A 33 27.10 8.34 4.49
CA GLN A 33 26.77 8.78 3.13
C GLN A 33 25.95 7.70 2.41
N PRO A 34 24.92 8.07 1.62
CA PRO A 34 24.13 7.08 0.88
C PRO A 34 24.98 6.33 -0.14
N ALA A 35 24.99 5.00 -0.06
CA ALA A 35 25.89 4.13 -0.83
C ALA A 35 25.17 3.23 -1.86
N SER A 36 23.85 3.16 -1.82
CA SER A 36 23.05 2.30 -2.73
C SER A 36 21.92 3.07 -3.42
N SER A 37 21.34 2.45 -4.45
CA SER A 37 20.01 2.79 -4.94
C SER A 37 18.96 2.61 -3.84
N ILE A 38 17.82 3.29 -4.01
CA ILE A 38 16.66 3.19 -3.10
C ILE A 38 15.96 1.86 -3.33
N SER A 39 15.66 1.16 -2.25
CA SER A 39 14.87 -0.08 -2.22
C SER A 39 13.60 0.12 -1.41
N GLY A 40 12.59 -0.70 -1.67
CA GLY A 40 11.30 -0.65 -0.96
C GLY A 40 10.15 -0.32 -1.90
N GLY A 41 9.18 0.44 -1.41
CA GLY A 41 7.94 0.73 -2.13
C GLY A 41 6.83 -0.30 -1.90
N ARG A 42 6.98 -1.16 -0.89
CA ARG A 42 5.86 -2.00 -0.43
C ARG A 42 4.88 -1.13 0.35
N ILE A 43 3.66 -1.07 -0.14
CA ILE A 43 2.56 -0.37 0.53
C ILE A 43 1.73 -1.43 1.28
N SER A 44 1.47 -1.17 2.56
CA SER A 44 0.62 -2.00 3.41
C SER A 44 -0.53 -1.15 3.91
N VAL A 45 -1.76 -1.54 3.58
CA VAL A 45 -2.99 -0.79 3.91
C VAL A 45 -3.93 -1.70 4.68
N THR A 46 -4.59 -1.14 5.70
CA THR A 46 -5.74 -1.75 6.37
C THR A 46 -6.97 -0.96 5.97
N ILE A 47 -7.91 -1.64 5.30
CA ILE A 47 -9.18 -1.06 4.88
C ILE A 47 -10.30 -1.56 5.79
N GLU A 48 -11.37 -0.77 5.91
CA GLU A 48 -12.59 -1.22 6.55
C GLU A 48 -13.23 -2.35 5.73
N SER A 49 -13.64 -3.42 6.41
CA SER A 49 -14.28 -4.55 5.76
C SER A 49 -15.75 -4.25 5.49
N THR A 50 -16.21 -4.59 4.29
CA THR A 50 -17.60 -4.49 3.87
C THR A 50 -18.09 -5.87 3.39
N ASP A 51 -19.35 -5.97 2.99
CA ASP A 51 -19.91 -7.19 2.39
C ASP A 51 -19.32 -7.50 0.99
N ASP A 52 -18.46 -6.63 0.47
CA ASP A 52 -17.86 -6.74 -0.85
C ASP A 52 -16.64 -7.67 -0.87
N THR A 53 -16.73 -8.77 -1.62
CA THR A 53 -15.66 -9.78 -1.73
C THR A 53 -14.67 -9.51 -2.85
N SER A 54 -14.84 -8.46 -3.68
CA SER A 54 -14.05 -8.31 -4.90
C SER A 54 -12.55 -8.13 -4.65
N THR A 55 -12.18 -7.51 -3.52
CA THR A 55 -10.77 -7.32 -3.14
C THR A 55 -10.10 -8.66 -2.83
N ILE A 56 -10.77 -9.54 -2.08
CA ILE A 56 -10.26 -10.88 -1.74
C ILE A 56 -10.24 -11.76 -2.99
N GLU A 57 -11.27 -11.69 -3.83
CA GLU A 57 -11.32 -12.42 -5.10
C GLU A 57 -10.20 -11.99 -6.04
N ALA A 58 -9.90 -10.69 -6.15
CA ALA A 58 -8.77 -10.19 -6.93
C ALA A 58 -7.43 -10.72 -6.41
N MET A 59 -7.25 -10.78 -5.09
CA MET A 59 -6.04 -11.33 -4.46
C MET A 59 -5.86 -12.83 -4.74
N LEU A 60 -6.94 -13.61 -4.69
CA LEU A 60 -6.89 -15.07 -4.85
C LEU A 60 -6.83 -15.50 -6.31
N ASN A 61 -7.61 -14.86 -7.19
CA ASN A 61 -7.80 -15.30 -8.57
C ASN A 61 -6.82 -14.65 -9.56
N SER A 62 -6.17 -13.54 -9.18
CA SER A 62 -5.31 -12.74 -10.06
C SER A 62 -3.99 -12.38 -9.38
N GLN A 63 -3.40 -13.34 -8.67
CA GLN A 63 -2.11 -13.17 -8.03
C GLN A 63 -1.05 -12.68 -9.05
N PHE A 64 -0.32 -11.62 -8.68
CA PHE A 64 0.70 -10.95 -9.49
C PHE A 64 0.21 -10.18 -10.72
N LYS A 65 -1.10 -10.06 -10.94
CA LYS A 65 -1.62 -9.14 -11.95
C LYS A 65 -1.75 -7.75 -11.36
N PRO A 66 -1.39 -6.69 -12.12
CA PRO A 66 -1.65 -5.33 -11.68
C PRO A 66 -3.16 -5.12 -11.53
N VAL A 67 -3.54 -4.43 -10.47
CA VAL A 67 -4.89 -3.93 -10.28
C VAL A 67 -4.80 -2.42 -10.29
N GLU A 68 -5.59 -1.80 -11.17
CA GLU A 68 -5.69 -0.34 -11.27
C GLU A 68 -6.24 0.23 -9.96
N GLY A 69 -5.64 1.31 -9.48
CA GLY A 69 -6.00 1.95 -8.23
C GLY A 69 -5.16 3.17 -7.89
N LYS A 70 -5.65 4.02 -6.99
CA LYS A 70 -4.97 5.23 -6.54
C LYS A 70 -5.20 5.50 -5.05
#